data_AF-A0A960AE78-F1
#
_entry.id   AF-A0A960AE78-F1
#
_cell.length_a   1.000
_cell.length_b   1.000
_cell.length_c   1.000
_cell.angle_alpha   90.00
_cell.angle_beta   90.00
_cell.angle_gamma   90.00
#
_symmetry.space_group_name_H-M   'P 1'
#
loop_
_entity.id
_entity.type
_entity.pdbx_description
1 polymer ?
#
loop_
_entity_poly.entity_id
_entity_poly.type
_entity_poly.pdbx_seq_one_letter_code
_entity_poly.pdbx_strand_id
1 'polypeptide(L)'
;MKVVLALLLAPLLAGCASGSSAPEDHPGPEGSWISMVPGDALAFDGPGGELLLIYVDETYSMDGVNASALTWERGEHVTTDYVVQVDDGTVWWYGRKGSWRAGRHGEEPREVEIVDHRAAFGDRVVTLSEDGEPVQVETPDGVYTR
;
A
#
# COMPACT_ATOMS: atom_id res chain seq x y z
N MET A 1 -59.49 0.35 36.45
CA MET A 1 -60.09 0.87 35.21
C MET A 1 -59.79 2.37 35.12
N LYS A 2 -59.03 2.74 34.08
CA LYS A 2 -59.07 3.99 33.31
C LYS A 2 -58.99 5.34 34.05
N VAL A 3 -57.78 5.90 34.10
CA VAL A 3 -57.57 7.35 34.07
C VAL A 3 -57.32 7.75 32.61
N VAL A 4 -58.11 8.71 32.14
CA VAL A 4 -58.02 9.35 30.83
C VAL A 4 -56.92 10.41 30.88
N LEU A 5 -56.00 10.40 29.92
CA LEU A 5 -55.20 11.60 29.61
C LEU A 5 -55.06 11.71 28.09
N ALA A 6 -55.73 12.73 27.57
CA ALA A 6 -55.59 13.20 26.19
C ALA A 6 -54.38 14.13 26.07
N LEU A 7 -54.05 14.47 24.80
CA LEU A 7 -53.19 15.57 24.34
C LEU A 7 -51.67 15.30 24.34
N LEU A 8 -51.07 15.08 23.16
CA LEU A 8 -50.62 16.16 22.26
C LEU A 8 -49.84 15.59 21.06
N LEU A 9 -50.36 15.88 19.87
CA LEU A 9 -49.61 15.84 18.60
C LEU A 9 -48.66 17.05 18.56
N ALA A 10 -47.38 16.80 18.30
CA ALA A 10 -46.48 17.79 17.73
C ALA A 10 -45.39 17.07 16.90
N PRO A 11 -45.32 17.28 15.57
CA PRO A 11 -44.19 16.84 14.76
C PRO A 11 -43.03 17.82 14.95
N LEU A 12 -41.92 17.35 15.52
CA LEU A 12 -40.65 18.09 15.53
C LEU A 12 -40.03 18.01 14.13
N LEU A 13 -40.45 18.93 13.26
CA LEU A 13 -39.65 19.39 12.14
C LEU A 13 -38.51 20.24 12.71
N ALA A 14 -37.35 19.63 12.91
CA ALA A 14 -36.11 20.33 13.19
C ALA A 14 -35.08 19.97 12.12
N GLY A 15 -34.84 20.94 11.24
CA GLY A 15 -33.51 21.24 10.71
C GLY A 15 -32.85 20.20 9.82
N CYS A 16 -33.04 20.36 8.52
CA CYS A 16 -31.97 20.08 7.56
C CYS A 16 -30.76 20.96 7.92
N ALA A 17 -29.69 20.34 8.42
CA ALA A 17 -28.34 20.82 8.18
C ALA A 17 -27.61 19.66 7.52
N SER A 18 -27.63 19.66 6.18
CA SER A 18 -26.67 18.91 5.38
C SER A 18 -25.28 19.47 5.69
N GLY A 19 -24.69 18.99 6.78
CA GLY A 19 -23.25 19.02 6.94
C GLY A 19 -22.68 18.07 5.90
N SER A 20 -22.43 18.60 4.71
CA SER A 20 -21.42 18.02 3.84
C SER A 20 -20.12 18.17 4.60
N SER A 21 -19.77 17.17 5.40
CA SER A 21 -18.37 16.92 5.73
C SER A 21 -17.72 16.56 4.40
N ALA A 22 -17.36 17.59 3.62
CA ALA A 22 -16.32 17.40 2.63
C ALA A 22 -15.19 16.69 3.39
N PRO A 23 -14.65 15.59 2.84
CA PRO A 23 -13.48 14.98 3.45
C PRO A 23 -12.50 16.11 3.71
N GLU A 24 -12.06 16.25 4.97
CA GLU A 24 -10.98 17.17 5.28
C GLU A 24 -9.87 16.85 4.28
N ASP A 25 -9.32 17.88 3.66
CA ASP A 25 -8.15 17.80 2.80
C ASP A 25 -7.00 17.40 3.72
N HIS A 26 -6.94 16.11 4.03
CA HIS A 26 -5.80 15.51 4.68
C HIS A 26 -4.70 15.65 3.64
N PRO A 27 -3.55 16.28 3.95
CA PRO A 27 -2.40 16.05 3.12
C PRO A 27 -2.29 14.52 2.98
N GLY A 28 -2.37 14.02 1.76
CA GLY A 28 -2.08 12.60 1.49
C GLY A 28 -0.76 12.25 2.19
N PRO A 29 -0.57 10.99 2.62
CA PRO A 29 0.61 10.61 3.37
C PRO A 29 1.85 11.21 2.71
N GLU A 30 2.66 11.93 3.47
CA GLU A 30 4.01 12.30 3.02
C GLU A 30 4.64 11.04 2.42
N GLY A 31 5.13 11.14 1.18
CA GLY A 31 5.21 10.03 0.24
C GLY A 31 5.83 8.76 0.82
N SER A 32 5.29 7.60 0.40
CA SER A 32 5.92 6.32 0.67
C SER A 32 7.41 6.35 0.29
N TRP A 33 8.23 5.46 0.86
CA TRP A 33 9.67 5.36 0.55
C TRP A 33 9.99 5.21 -0.95
N ILE A 34 8.99 4.84 -1.75
CA ILE A 34 9.05 4.64 -3.20
C ILE A 34 8.34 5.77 -3.97
N SER A 35 7.99 6.87 -3.31
CA SER A 35 7.32 8.05 -3.89
C SER A 35 6.07 7.74 -4.71
N MET A 36 5.39 6.64 -4.39
CA MET A 36 4.09 6.25 -4.95
C MET A 36 2.99 6.49 -3.92
N VAL A 37 1.81 6.91 -4.38
CA VAL A 37 0.60 6.95 -3.57
C VAL A 37 -0.23 5.69 -3.75
N PRO A 38 -1.08 5.31 -2.78
CA PRO A 38 -1.88 4.09 -2.89
C PRO A 38 -2.81 4.17 -4.11
N GLY A 39 -2.76 3.14 -4.96
CA GLY A 39 -3.48 3.09 -6.24
C GLY A 39 -2.62 3.44 -7.46
N ASP A 40 -1.41 3.96 -7.26
CA ASP A 40 -0.47 4.22 -8.35
C ASP A 40 -0.03 2.92 -9.03
N ALA A 41 0.18 3.02 -10.34
CA ALA A 41 0.77 1.99 -11.15
C ALA A 41 1.85 2.58 -12.07
N LEU A 42 3.03 1.98 -12.09
CA LEU A 42 4.16 2.37 -12.94
C LEU A 42 4.52 1.23 -13.89
N ALA A 43 4.57 1.52 -15.18
CA ALA A 43 4.98 0.58 -16.21
C ALA A 43 6.48 0.71 -16.51
N PHE A 44 7.13 -0.43 -16.74
CA PHE A 44 8.53 -0.52 -17.16
C PHE A 44 8.64 -1.43 -18.37
N ASP A 45 9.43 -1.00 -19.35
CA ASP A 45 9.71 -1.78 -20.55
C ASP A 45 10.95 -2.65 -20.34
N GLY A 46 10.88 -3.91 -20.78
CA GLY A 46 12.00 -4.84 -20.67
C GLY A 46 11.91 -6.04 -21.62
N PRO A 47 12.87 -6.98 -21.54
CA PRO A 47 13.00 -8.09 -22.49
C PRO A 47 11.83 -9.08 -22.48
N GLY A 48 11.07 -9.13 -21.38
CA GLY A 48 9.87 -9.96 -21.25
C GLY A 48 8.55 -9.23 -21.56
N GLY A 49 8.59 -8.03 -22.12
CA GLY A 49 7.43 -7.15 -22.29
C GLY A 49 7.30 -6.14 -21.15
N GLU A 50 6.10 -5.56 -21.01
CA GLU A 50 5.80 -4.59 -19.95
C GLU A 50 5.73 -5.28 -18.57
N LEU A 51 6.37 -4.67 -17.58
CA LEU A 51 6.24 -4.99 -16.15
C LEU A 51 5.52 -3.83 -15.47
N LEU A 52 4.42 -4.13 -14.79
CA LEU A 52 3.64 -3.14 -14.04
C LEU A 52 3.91 -3.29 -12.53
N LEU A 53 4.29 -2.21 -11.88
CA LEU A 53 4.38 -2.08 -10.42
C LEU A 53 3.16 -1.32 -9.91
N ILE A 54 2.37 -1.92 -9.03
CA ILE A 54 1.20 -1.32 -8.40
C ILE A 54 1.45 -1.21 -6.89
N TYR A 55 1.23 -0.03 -6.33
CA TYR A 55 1.34 0.21 -4.89
C TYR A 55 -0.04 0.32 -4.24
N VAL A 56 -0.26 -0.40 -3.16
CA VAL A 56 -1.48 -0.33 -2.35
C VAL A 56 -1.07 -0.29 -0.88
N ASP A 57 -1.63 0.62 -0.10
CA ASP A 57 -1.18 0.85 1.27
C ASP A 57 -2.01 0.13 2.34
N GLU A 58 -1.35 -0.24 3.44
CA GLU A 58 -1.87 -0.86 4.68
C GLU A 58 -3.01 -1.90 4.54
N THR A 59 -3.00 -2.68 3.46
CA THR A 59 -4.18 -3.50 3.11
C THR A 59 -4.18 -4.87 3.81
N TYR A 60 -3.02 -5.39 4.21
CA TYR A 60 -2.90 -6.78 4.64
C TYR A 60 -2.30 -6.93 6.04
N SER A 61 -3.02 -7.60 6.93
CA SER A 61 -2.48 -8.00 8.23
C SER A 61 -1.43 -9.09 8.06
N MET A 62 -0.18 -8.76 8.41
CA MET A 62 1.02 -9.59 8.33
C MET A 62 1.70 -9.54 9.70
N ASP A 63 1.76 -10.67 10.39
CA ASP A 63 2.37 -10.77 11.72
C ASP A 63 1.86 -9.70 12.72
N GLY A 64 0.56 -9.43 12.70
CA GLY A 64 -0.07 -8.44 13.58
C GLY A 64 0.09 -6.97 13.16
N VAL A 65 0.75 -6.69 12.03
CA VAL A 65 0.93 -5.34 11.46
C VAL A 65 0.18 -5.22 10.13
N ASN A 66 -0.37 -4.05 9.81
CA ASN A 66 -0.92 -3.80 8.48
C ASN A 66 0.21 -3.41 7.53
N ALA A 67 0.47 -4.25 6.53
CA ALA A 67 1.50 -4.04 5.53
C ALA A 67 0.89 -3.49 4.23
N SER A 68 1.60 -2.58 3.60
CA SER A 68 1.40 -2.17 2.21
C SER A 68 1.79 -3.32 1.27
N ALA A 69 1.26 -3.31 0.05
CA ALA A 69 1.49 -4.28 -0.99
C ALA A 69 2.15 -3.63 -2.21
N LEU A 70 3.25 -4.22 -2.65
CA LEU A 70 3.88 -3.96 -3.95
C LEU A 70 3.54 -5.13 -4.86
N THR A 71 2.61 -4.91 -5.79
CA THR A 71 2.19 -5.93 -6.75
C THR A 71 2.89 -5.72 -8.08
N TRP A 72 3.48 -6.79 -8.58
CA TRP A 72 4.25 -6.84 -9.81
C TRP A 72 3.52 -7.73 -10.79
N GLU A 73 3.11 -7.17 -11.93
CA GLU A 73 2.36 -7.86 -12.97
C GLU A 73 3.14 -7.85 -14.28
N ARG A 74 3.34 -9.03 -14.87
CA ARG A 74 3.89 -9.20 -16.21
C ARG A 74 3.14 -10.28 -16.95
N GLY A 75 2.27 -9.89 -17.88
CA GLY A 75 1.34 -10.82 -18.53
C GLY A 75 0.50 -11.55 -17.47
N GLU A 76 0.51 -12.89 -17.50
CA GLU A 76 -0.23 -13.69 -16.51
C GLU A 76 0.53 -13.91 -15.19
N HIS A 77 1.78 -13.45 -15.08
CA HIS A 77 2.58 -13.60 -13.87
C HIS A 77 2.35 -12.43 -12.92
N VAL A 78 1.83 -12.73 -11.72
CA VAL A 78 1.60 -11.74 -10.66
C VAL A 78 2.32 -12.18 -9.39
N THR A 79 3.11 -11.27 -8.82
CA THR A 79 3.74 -11.46 -7.49
C THR A 79 3.45 -10.26 -6.60
N THR A 80 3.30 -10.47 -5.30
CA THR A 80 3.05 -9.39 -4.34
C THR A 80 4.01 -9.50 -3.18
N ASP A 81 4.78 -8.44 -2.95
CA ASP A 81 5.61 -8.25 -1.76
C ASP A 81 4.86 -7.40 -0.73
N TYR A 82 5.00 -7.73 0.56
CA TYR A 82 4.37 -7.02 1.67
C TYR A 82 5.40 -6.22 2.43
N VAL A 83 5.21 -4.91 2.53
CA VAL A 83 6.19 -4.01 3.12
C VAL A 83 5.55 -3.12 4.19
N VAL A 84 6.34 -2.73 5.17
CA VAL A 84 5.99 -1.73 6.18
C VAL A 84 7.09 -0.70 6.20
N GLN A 85 6.75 0.57 6.03
CA GLN A 85 7.64 1.68 6.32
C GLN A 85 7.29 2.19 7.71
N VAL A 86 8.28 2.30 8.59
CA VAL A 86 8.11 2.88 9.92
C VAL A 86 8.56 4.34 9.94
N ASP A 87 8.23 5.07 11.01
CA ASP A 87 8.39 6.53 11.11
C ASP A 87 9.81 7.07 10.85
N ASP A 88 10.85 6.27 11.10
CA ASP A 88 12.25 6.67 10.84
C ASP A 88 12.68 6.47 9.38
N GLY A 89 11.76 6.04 8.52
CA GLY A 89 11.99 5.76 7.11
C GLY A 89 12.46 4.34 6.82
N THR A 90 12.73 3.52 7.84
CA THR A 90 13.15 2.13 7.66
C THR A 90 12.03 1.33 7.01
N VAL A 91 12.39 0.54 5.99
CA VAL A 91 11.45 -0.32 5.27
C VAL A 91 11.69 -1.77 5.65
N TRP A 92 10.64 -2.46 6.05
CA TRP A 92 10.64 -3.87 6.44
C TRP A 92 9.85 -4.69 5.43
N TRP A 93 10.43 -5.78 4.96
CA TRP A 93 9.80 -6.74 4.07
C TRP A 93 9.26 -7.94 4.85
N TYR A 94 7.94 -8.04 4.88
CA TYR A 94 7.17 -9.08 5.57
C TYR A 94 6.93 -10.32 4.71
N GLY A 95 7.48 -10.33 3.49
CA GLY A 95 7.53 -11.49 2.61
C GLY A 95 6.73 -11.35 1.33
N ARG A 96 6.55 -12.47 0.64
CA ARG A 96 5.95 -12.57 -0.69
C ARG A 96 4.78 -13.54 -0.71
N LYS A 97 3.69 -13.13 -1.34
CA LYS A 97 2.51 -13.98 -1.53
C LYS A 97 2.89 -15.32 -2.15
N GLY A 98 2.54 -16.41 -1.46
CA GLY A 98 2.75 -17.79 -1.93
C GLY A 98 4.17 -18.34 -1.75
N SER A 99 5.13 -17.56 -1.24
CA SER A 99 6.52 -18.00 -1.03
C SER A 99 6.84 -18.09 0.46
N TRP A 100 7.43 -17.06 1.05
CA TRP A 100 7.65 -16.94 2.50
C TRP A 100 6.95 -15.69 3.03
N ARG A 101 6.61 -15.69 4.33
CA ARG A 101 6.02 -14.56 5.04
C ARG A 101 6.47 -14.54 6.49
N ALA A 102 6.68 -13.35 7.04
CA ALA A 102 6.90 -13.14 8.47
C ALA A 102 5.72 -13.68 9.31
N GLY A 103 6.01 -14.10 10.54
CA GLY A 103 5.08 -14.77 11.46
C GLY A 103 4.81 -16.24 11.12
N ARG A 104 5.00 -16.66 9.85
CA ARG A 104 4.81 -18.05 9.44
C ARG A 104 6.01 -18.88 9.88
N HIS A 105 5.79 -19.94 10.66
CA HIS A 105 6.85 -20.83 11.15
C HIS A 105 7.96 -20.11 11.96
N GLY A 106 7.66 -18.95 12.55
CA GLY A 106 8.64 -18.15 13.30
C GLY A 106 9.59 -17.35 12.41
N GLU A 107 9.31 -17.21 11.11
CA GLU A 107 10.05 -16.32 10.23
C GLU A 107 9.86 -14.86 10.66
N GLU A 108 10.94 -14.08 10.67
CA GLU A 108 10.91 -12.67 11.03
C GLU A 108 10.89 -11.76 9.77
N PRO A 109 10.39 -10.53 9.89
CA PRO A 109 10.54 -9.52 8.83
C PRO A 109 12.01 -9.24 8.53
N ARG A 110 12.30 -8.85 7.28
CA ARG A 110 13.66 -8.52 6.84
C ARG A 110 13.75 -7.03 6.57
N GLU A 111 14.76 -6.36 7.10
CA GLU A 111 15.02 -4.97 6.72
C GLU A 111 15.37 -4.91 5.23
N VAL A 112 14.81 -3.93 4.53
CA VAL A 112 15.13 -3.62 3.14
C VAL A 112 16.23 -2.59 3.18
N GLU A 113 17.47 -3.02 3.03
CA GLU A 113 18.59 -2.10 2.88
C GLU A 113 18.43 -1.31 1.57
N ILE A 114 18.38 0.02 1.70
CA ILE A 114 18.37 0.96 0.58
C ILE A 114 19.74 1.60 0.50
N VAL A 115 20.57 1.13 -0.43
CA VAL A 115 21.95 1.59 -0.63
C VAL A 115 22.13 2.02 -2.08
N ASP A 116 22.75 3.18 -2.32
CA ASP A 116 22.93 3.74 -3.66
C ASP A 116 21.60 3.81 -4.46
N HIS A 117 20.51 4.21 -3.80
CA HIS A 117 19.14 4.26 -4.35
C HIS A 117 18.60 2.90 -4.80
N ARG A 118 19.11 1.78 -4.27
CA ARG A 118 18.68 0.42 -4.66
C ARG A 118 18.08 -0.30 -3.47
N ALA A 119 16.84 -0.78 -3.63
CA ALA A 119 16.11 -1.57 -2.66
C ALA A 119 15.92 -3.01 -3.15
N ALA A 120 16.33 -4.00 -2.36
CA ALA A 120 16.29 -5.41 -2.74
C ALA A 120 15.12 -6.19 -2.10
N PHE A 121 14.35 -6.89 -2.92
CA PHE A 121 13.27 -7.80 -2.52
C PHE A 121 13.53 -9.21 -3.05
N GLY A 122 14.53 -9.87 -2.47
CA GLY A 122 14.86 -11.26 -2.78
C GLY A 122 15.49 -11.38 -4.16
N ASP A 123 14.70 -11.73 -5.16
CA ASP A 123 15.16 -11.90 -6.54
C ASP A 123 15.08 -10.64 -7.40
N ARG A 124 14.57 -9.52 -6.85
CA ARG A 124 14.43 -8.26 -7.55
C ARG A 124 15.13 -7.11 -6.85
N VAL A 125 15.61 -6.16 -7.64
CA VAL A 125 16.19 -4.90 -7.15
C VAL A 125 15.48 -3.74 -7.83
N VAL A 126 14.94 -2.82 -7.02
CA VAL A 126 14.30 -1.59 -7.49
C VAL A 126 15.32 -0.47 -7.36
N THR A 127 15.59 0.22 -8.46
CA THR A 127 16.40 1.45 -8.46
C THR A 127 15.46 2.64 -8.42
N LEU A 128 15.71 3.55 -7.48
CA LEU A 128 14.97 4.77 -7.27
C LEU A 128 15.73 5.96 -7.89
N SER A 129 15.00 7.00 -8.25
CA SER A 129 15.56 8.32 -8.56
C SER A 129 16.03 9.01 -7.27
N GLU A 130 16.65 10.19 -7.42
CA GLU A 130 16.95 11.08 -6.29
C GLU A 130 15.69 11.47 -5.50
N ASP A 131 14.54 11.56 -6.20
CA ASP A 131 13.23 11.90 -5.62
C ASP A 131 12.49 10.67 -5.08
N GLY A 132 13.12 9.48 -5.08
CA GLY A 132 12.55 8.24 -4.56
C GLY A 132 11.62 7.48 -5.53
N GLU A 133 11.39 7.99 -6.74
CA GLU A 133 10.56 7.29 -7.73
C GLU A 133 11.27 6.06 -8.33
N PRO A 134 10.60 4.93 -8.51
CA PRO A 134 11.12 3.80 -9.28
C PRO A 134 11.46 4.21 -10.72
N VAL A 135 12.69 3.91 -11.13
CA VAL A 135 13.17 4.17 -12.51
C VAL A 135 13.65 2.90 -13.22
N GLN A 136 14.06 1.89 -12.46
CA GLN A 136 14.49 0.60 -13.01
C GLN A 136 14.15 -0.54 -12.05
N VAL A 137 13.82 -1.71 -12.61
CA VAL A 137 13.62 -2.95 -11.87
C VAL A 137 14.46 -4.05 -12.50
N GLU A 138 15.36 -4.62 -11.72
CA GLU A 138 16.10 -5.83 -12.09
C GLU A 138 15.36 -7.05 -11.57
N THR A 139 15.18 -8.06 -12.41
CA THR A 139 14.55 -9.35 -12.08
C THR A 139 15.39 -10.49 -12.68
N PRO A 140 15.12 -11.77 -12.34
CA PRO A 140 15.81 -12.90 -12.97
C PRO A 140 15.63 -12.96 -14.50
N ASP A 141 14.56 -12.36 -15.02
CA ASP A 141 14.22 -12.39 -16.44
C ASP A 141 14.78 -11.18 -17.21
N GLY A 142 15.40 -10.23 -16.52
CA GLY A 142 16.06 -9.08 -17.13
C GLY A 142 15.86 -7.76 -16.40
N VAL A 143 16.36 -6.71 -17.02
CA VAL A 143 16.29 -5.32 -16.56
C VAL A 143 15.13 -4.61 -17.26
N TYR A 144 14.31 -3.92 -16.47
CA TYR A 144 13.14 -3.18 -16.90
C TYR A 144 13.31 -1.70 -16.54
N THR A 145 13.04 -0.78 -17.46
CA THR A 145 13.31 0.67 -17.28
C THR A 145 12.15 1.53 -17.76
N ARG A 146 12.09 2.77 -17.27
CA ARG A 146 11.20 3.83 -17.76
C ARG A 146 11.96 5.10 -18.12
#